data_AF-A0A1D8GNT7-F1
#
_entry.id   AF-A0A1D8GNT7-F1
#
_cell.length_a   1.000
_cell.length_b   1.000
_cell.length_c   1.000
_cell.angle_alpha   90.00
_cell.angle_beta   90.00
_cell.angle_gamma   90.00
#
_symmetry.space_group_name_H-M   'P 1'
#
loop_
_entity.id
_entity.type
_entity.pdbx_description
1 polymer ?
#
loop_
_entity_poly.entity_id
_entity_poly.type
_entity_poly.pdbx_seq_one_letter_code
_entity_poly.pdbx_strand_id
1 'polypeptide(L)'
;MGVVDKTWHEVLKKAGFNGPIAESLIGFISWEEDKIYPRLGHEMNDVLNNYEGKLVAHDVHSSKYHHQGILFLNKRLPEEISNKILDAILDYEYDEVYNLKQPLY
;
A
#
# COMPACT_ATOMS: atom_id res chain seq x y z
N MET A 1 7.44 -4.33 23.73
CA MET A 1 6.43 -4.31 22.64
C MET A 1 7.18 -4.60 21.36
N GLY A 2 7.09 -5.83 20.87
CA GLY A 2 7.71 -6.20 19.59
C GLY A 2 6.83 -5.67 18.48
N VAL A 3 7.37 -4.81 17.63
CA VAL A 3 6.76 -4.50 16.34
C VAL A 3 6.67 -5.83 15.61
N VAL A 4 5.45 -6.34 15.44
CA VAL A 4 5.23 -7.53 14.62
C VAL A 4 5.55 -7.08 13.21
N ASP A 5 6.64 -7.60 12.66
CA ASP A 5 7.09 -7.33 11.30
C ASP A 5 6.11 -8.01 10.32
N LYS A 6 4.91 -7.45 10.22
CA LYS A 6 3.83 -7.96 9.36
C LYS A 6 4.14 -7.53 7.93
N THR A 7 4.23 -8.50 7.03
CA THR A 7 4.33 -8.20 5.60
C THR A 7 3.02 -7.63 5.08
N TRP A 8 3.07 -6.81 4.02
CA TRP A 8 1.86 -6.29 3.39
C TRP A 8 0.91 -7.39 2.91
N HIS A 9 1.43 -8.57 2.57
CA HIS A 9 0.61 -9.74 2.23
C HIS A 9 -0.28 -10.19 3.39
N GLU A 10 0.23 -10.14 4.63
CA GLU A 10 -0.55 -10.48 5.82
C GLU A 10 -1.62 -9.43 6.12
N VAL A 11 -1.31 -8.15 5.93
CA VAL A 11 -2.26 -7.05 6.06
C VAL A 11 -3.43 -7.26 5.10
N LEU A 12 -3.14 -7.52 3.83
CA LEU A 12 -4.17 -7.79 2.83
C LEU A 12 -4.98 -9.07 3.13
N LYS A 13 -4.32 -10.15 3.59
CA LYS A 13 -5.03 -11.38 3.99
C LYS A 13 -6.00 -11.11 5.15
N LYS A 14 -5.63 -10.28 6.12
CA LYS A 14 -6.50 -9.88 7.25
C LYS A 14 -7.66 -8.98 6.82
N ALA A 15 -7.43 -8.12 5.83
CA ALA A 15 -8.48 -7.30 5.22
C ALA A 15 -9.46 -8.10 4.33
N GLY A 16 -9.26 -9.42 4.18
CA GLY A 16 -10.18 -10.31 3.46
C GLY A 16 -9.81 -10.55 2.00
N PHE A 17 -8.64 -10.10 1.54
CA PHE A 17 -8.16 -10.44 0.19
C PHE A 17 -7.71 -11.90 0.13
N ASN A 18 -8.03 -12.58 -0.97
CA ASN A 18 -7.55 -13.94 -1.18
C ASN A 18 -6.03 -13.98 -1.38
N GLY A 19 -5.42 -15.15 -1.10
CA GLY A 19 -3.97 -15.35 -1.19
C GLY A 19 -3.35 -14.85 -2.51
N PRO A 20 -3.91 -15.22 -3.69
CA PRO A 20 -3.37 -14.76 -4.96
C PRO A 20 -3.40 -13.24 -5.16
N ILE A 21 -4.40 -12.52 -4.64
CA ILE A 21 -4.44 -11.05 -4.72
C ILE A 21 -3.41 -10.46 -3.76
N ALA A 22 -3.38 -10.93 -2.51
CA ALA A 22 -2.41 -10.46 -1.53
C ALA A 22 -0.96 -10.64 -2.00
N GLU A 23 -0.64 -11.83 -2.51
CA GLU A 23 0.70 -12.20 -3.02
C GLU A 23 1.05 -11.53 -4.35
N SER A 24 0.09 -10.86 -4.99
CA SER A 24 0.39 -10.08 -6.18
C SER A 24 1.02 -8.72 -5.89
N LEU A 25 0.89 -8.23 -4.65
CA LEU A 25 1.49 -6.97 -4.23
C LEU A 25 3.00 -7.13 -4.08
N ILE A 26 3.74 -6.31 -4.83
CA ILE A 26 5.19 -6.16 -4.70
C ILE A 26 5.49 -5.03 -3.71
N GLY A 27 4.80 -3.90 -3.85
CA GLY A 27 4.91 -2.75 -2.98
C GLY A 27 4.00 -1.62 -3.44
N PHE A 28 4.06 -0.47 -2.76
CA PHE A 28 3.28 0.71 -3.11
C PHE A 28 3.99 1.99 -2.69
N ILE A 29 3.55 3.09 -3.28
CA ILE A 29 3.88 4.45 -2.87
C ILE A 29 2.57 5.22 -2.79
N SER A 30 2.32 5.96 -1.70
CA SER A 30 1.12 6.78 -1.54
C SER A 30 1.45 8.18 -1.00
N TRP A 31 0.62 9.16 -1.35
CA TRP A 31 0.73 10.54 -0.90
C TRP A 31 -0.63 11.25 -0.96
N GLU A 32 -0.79 12.35 -0.23
CA GLU A 32 -2.02 13.15 -0.24
C GLU A 32 -2.31 13.73 -1.64
N GLU A 33 -3.58 13.74 -2.04
CA GLU A 33 -4.04 14.12 -3.40
C GLU A 33 -3.62 15.53 -3.81
N ASP A 34 -3.54 16.46 -2.85
CA ASP A 34 -3.18 17.86 -3.08
C ASP A 34 -1.66 18.09 -3.14
N LYS A 35 -0.85 17.06 -2.89
CA LYS A 35 0.61 17.14 -2.86
C LYS A 35 1.23 16.64 -4.15
N ILE A 36 2.21 17.39 -4.65
CA ILE A 36 3.16 16.89 -5.65
C ILE A 36 4.12 15.95 -4.93
N TYR A 37 4.42 14.80 -5.53
CA TYR A 37 5.39 13.84 -4.99
C TYR A 37 6.78 14.03 -5.65
N PRO A 38 7.67 14.85 -5.08
CA PRO A 38 8.91 15.27 -5.76
C PRO A 38 9.97 14.16 -5.89
N ARG A 39 9.78 13.01 -5.23
CA ARG A 39 10.77 11.93 -5.15
C ARG A 39 10.31 10.61 -5.77
N LEU A 40 9.29 10.64 -6.63
CA LEU A 40 8.69 9.43 -7.19
C LEU A 40 9.71 8.42 -7.74
N GLY A 41 10.66 8.88 -8.56
CA GLY A 41 11.66 7.99 -9.16
C GLY A 41 12.61 7.32 -8.15
N HIS A 42 12.96 8.01 -7.06
CA HIS A 42 13.81 7.43 -6.02
C HIS A 42 13.05 6.34 -5.25
N GLU A 43 11.83 6.64 -4.85
CA GLU A 43 10.97 5.77 -4.05
C GLU A 43 10.56 4.53 -4.86
N MET A 44 10.33 4.70 -6.17
CA MET A 44 10.16 3.58 -7.09
C MET A 44 11.38 2.65 -7.11
N ASN A 45 12.59 3.22 -7.19
CA ASN A 45 13.82 2.41 -7.18
C ASN A 45 13.99 1.70 -5.84
N ASP A 46 13.64 2.33 -4.73
CA ASP A 46 13.76 1.74 -3.40
C ASP A 46 12.76 0.59 -3.21
N VAL A 47 11.50 0.77 -3.63
CA VAL A 47 10.46 -0.27 -3.56
C VAL A 47 10.77 -1.45 -4.49
N LEU A 48 11.29 -1.17 -5.68
CA LEU A 48 11.59 -2.18 -6.70
C LEU A 48 13.01 -2.73 -6.60
N ASN A 49 13.77 -2.31 -5.59
CA ASN A 49 15.18 -2.69 -5.47
C ASN A 49 15.30 -4.21 -5.36
N ASN A 50 16.05 -4.83 -6.28
CA ASN A 50 16.22 -6.29 -6.41
C ASN A 50 14.96 -7.07 -6.83
N TYR A 51 13.89 -6.41 -7.29
CA TYR A 51 12.75 -7.11 -7.87
C TYR A 51 13.08 -7.60 -9.28
N GLU A 52 13.10 -8.93 -9.46
CA GLU A 52 13.22 -9.59 -10.75
C GLU A 52 11.89 -10.25 -11.12
N GLY A 53 11.20 -9.73 -12.14
CA GLY A 53 9.93 -10.32 -12.56
C GLY A 53 9.06 -9.40 -13.42
N LYS A 54 7.82 -9.83 -13.63
CA LYS A 54 6.81 -9.02 -14.32
C LYS A 54 6.31 -7.94 -13.37
N LEU A 55 6.43 -6.69 -13.78
CA LEU A 55 5.92 -5.54 -13.05
C LEU A 55 4.73 -4.91 -13.77
N VAL A 56 3.69 -4.59 -13.01
CA VAL A 56 2.52 -3.83 -13.43
C VAL A 56 2.33 -2.70 -12.42
N ALA A 57 2.57 -1.46 -12.84
CA ALA A 57 2.32 -0.27 -12.03
C ALA A 57 0.89 0.23 -12.29
N HIS A 58 0.10 0.38 -11.23
CA HIS A 58 -1.29 0.81 -11.28
C HIS A 58 -1.49 2.07 -10.45
N ASP A 59 -2.01 3.12 -11.08
CA ASP A 59 -2.49 4.29 -10.36
C ASP A 59 -3.70 3.91 -9.51
N VAL A 60 -3.72 4.37 -8.27
CA VAL A 60 -4.77 4.10 -7.29
C VAL A 60 -5.13 5.37 -6.54
N HIS A 61 -6.37 5.43 -6.07
CA HIS A 61 -6.85 6.51 -5.23
C HIS A 61 -7.66 5.95 -4.06
N SER A 62 -7.58 6.64 -2.93
CA SER A 62 -8.37 6.39 -1.73
C SER A 62 -9.19 7.62 -1.41
N SER A 63 -10.48 7.57 -1.76
CA SER A 63 -11.42 8.65 -1.42
C SER A 63 -11.63 8.79 0.08
N LYS A 64 -11.36 7.74 0.86
CA LYS A 64 -11.49 7.75 2.33
C LYS A 64 -10.39 8.59 2.98
N TYR A 65 -9.17 8.47 2.48
CA TYR A 65 -8.00 9.14 3.04
C TYR A 65 -7.56 10.37 2.26
N HIS A 66 -8.15 10.64 1.09
CA HIS A 66 -7.70 11.67 0.15
C HIS A 66 -6.25 11.46 -0.26
N HIS A 67 -5.91 10.20 -0.54
CA HIS A 67 -4.58 9.80 -0.99
C HIS A 67 -4.65 9.26 -2.40
N GLN A 68 -3.61 9.54 -3.17
CA GLN A 68 -3.31 8.88 -4.43
C GLN A 68 -2.04 8.05 -4.27
N GLY A 69 -1.81 7.13 -5.19
CA GLY A 69 -0.64 6.29 -5.12
C GLY A 69 -0.42 5.46 -6.36
N ILE A 70 0.64 4.66 -6.30
CA ILE A 70 0.98 3.67 -7.31
C ILE A 70 1.16 2.33 -6.59
N LEU A 71 0.41 1.31 -7.02
CA LEU A 71 0.65 -0.07 -6.64
C LEU A 71 1.57 -0.75 -7.65
N PHE A 72 2.53 -1.50 -7.14
CA PHE A 72 3.38 -2.39 -7.93
C PHE A 72 2.88 -3.82 -7.77
N LEU A 73 2.43 -4.41 -8.87
CA LEU A 73 1.80 -5.73 -8.89
C LEU A 73 2.50 -6.66 -9.87
N ASN A 74 2.50 -7.97 -9.61
CA ASN A 74 2.99 -8.97 -10.56
C ASN A 74 1.95 -9.38 -11.63
N LYS A 75 0.69 -8.96 -11.44
CA LYS A 75 -0.43 -9.22 -12.35
C LYS A 75 -1.37 -8.02 -12.37
N ARG A 76 -2.06 -7.85 -13.49
CA ARG A 76 -3.06 -6.80 -13.64
C ARG A 76 -4.29 -7.12 -12.78
N LEU A 77 -4.74 -6.15 -11.99
CA LEU A 77 -5.97 -6.24 -11.21
C LEU A 77 -7.01 -5.22 -11.71
N PRO A 78 -8.31 -5.45 -11.47
CA PRO A 78 -9.32 -4.41 -11.67
C PRO A 78 -9.01 -3.17 -10.82
N GLU A 79 -9.37 -1.99 -11.33
CA GLU A 79 -9.16 -0.71 -10.64
C GLU A 79 -9.83 -0.71 -9.25
N GLU A 80 -11.09 -1.16 -9.17
CA GLU A 80 -11.83 -1.25 -7.90
C GLU A 80 -11.09 -2.09 -6.84
N ILE A 81 -10.46 -3.20 -7.25
CA ILE A 81 -9.69 -4.04 -6.34
C ILE A 81 -8.39 -3.35 -5.93
N SER A 82 -7.76 -2.64 -6.86
CA SER A 82 -6.52 -1.89 -6.62
C SER A 82 -6.74 -0.75 -5.61
N ASN A 83 -7.84 0.00 -5.75
CA ASN A 83 -8.19 1.05 -4.79
C ASN A 83 -8.51 0.47 -3.40
N LYS A 84 -9.24 -0.66 -3.34
CA LYS A 84 -9.49 -1.36 -2.06
C LYS A 84 -8.21 -1.85 -1.39
N ILE A 85 -7.18 -2.23 -2.17
CA ILE A 85 -5.86 -2.59 -1.62
C ILE A 85 -5.22 -1.38 -0.95
N LEU A 86 -5.26 -0.21 -1.60
CA LEU A 86 -4.75 1.03 -1.02
C LEU A 86 -5.51 1.38 0.27
N ASP A 87 -6.85 1.30 0.27
CA ASP A 87 -7.66 1.55 1.46
C ASP A 87 -7.27 0.62 2.62
N ALA A 88 -7.10 -0.68 2.37
CA ALA A 88 -6.72 -1.64 3.41
C ALA A 88 -5.31 -1.39 3.98
N ILE A 89 -4.39 -0.93 3.14
CA ILE A 89 -3.04 -0.54 3.55
C ILE A 89 -3.11 0.69 4.46
N LEU A 90 -3.84 1.73 4.03
CA LEU A 90 -3.98 2.96 4.80
C LEU A 90 -4.77 2.74 6.09
N ASP A 91 -5.82 1.91 6.08
CA ASP A 91 -6.55 1.46 7.28
C ASP A 91 -5.57 0.93 8.32
N TYR A 92 -4.68 0.02 7.90
CA TYR A 92 -3.68 -0.56 8.78
C TYR A 92 -2.68 0.49 9.31
N GLU A 93 -2.18 1.38 8.46
CA GLU A 93 -1.28 2.45 8.87
C GLU A 93 -1.94 3.38 9.89
N TYR A 94 -3.17 3.84 9.63
CA TYR A 94 -3.92 4.70 10.54
C TYR A 94 -4.22 4.02 11.87
N ASP A 95 -4.72 2.78 11.86
CA ASP A 95 -5.16 2.09 13.07
C ASP A 95 -3.99 1.60 13.94
N GLU A 96 -2.93 1.08 13.33
CA GLU A 96 -1.85 0.42 14.09
C GLU A 96 -0.59 1.28 14.23
N VAL A 97 -0.34 2.25 13.35
CA VAL A 97 0.85 3.10 13.43
C VAL A 97 0.54 4.47 14.03
N TYR A 98 -0.60 5.06 13.65
CA TYR A 98 -0.97 6.41 14.11
C TYR A 98 -1.88 6.41 15.35
N ASN A 99 -2.82 5.47 15.48
CA ASN A 99 -3.73 5.42 16.63
C ASN A 99 -3.06 4.99 17.95
N LEU A 100 -1.95 4.23 17.89
CA LEU A 100 -1.14 3.91 19.07
C LEU A 100 -0.33 5.11 19.62
N LYS A 101 -0.35 6.27 18.95
CA LYS A 101 0.38 7.49 19.35
C LYS A 101 -0.51 8.63 19.86
N GLN A 102 -1.77 8.38 20.21
CA GLN A 102 -2.51 9.34 21.04
C GLN A 102 -2.32 8.97 22.52
N PRO A 103 -1.45 9.68 23.28
CA PRO A 103 -1.63 9.69 24.73
C PRO A 103 -2.98 10.36 24.98
N LEU A 104 -3.89 9.61 25.60
CA LEU A 104 -5.08 10.16 26.23
C LEU A 104 -4.63 11.26 27.19
N TYR A 105 -4.84 12.52 26.79
CA TYR A 105 -4.80 13.68 27.68
C TYR A 105 -6.23 14.00 28.13
#